data_AF-A0A5D4GVM5-F1
#
_entry.id   AF-A0A5D4GVM5-F1
#
_cell.length_a   1.000
_cell.length_b   1.000
_cell.length_c   1.000
_cell.angle_alpha   90.00
_cell.angle_beta   90.00
_cell.angle_gamma   90.00
#
_symmetry.space_group_name_H-M   'P 1'
#
loop_
_entity.id
_entity.type
_entity.pdbx_description
1 polymer ?
#
loop_
_entity_poly.entity_id
_entity_poly.type
_entity_poly.pdbx_seq_one_letter_code
_entity_poly.pdbx_strand_id
1 'polypeptide(L)'
;MDYISKEKAELHLKLGRTLAIFVKVDRFFESLTFDWIALEKHGSVFKITLIRSINEGDEIFNDVLSFNTLNQYETDYDEVTNPFFIGELHDCYQWIETNYSIKEISFVRLEYLKSIYTDLVKSGAFDTDM
;
A
#
# COMPACT_ATOMS: atom_id res chain seq x y z
N MET A 1 13.37 1.30 10.47
CA MET A 1 12.20 2.00 9.90
C MET A 1 11.35 2.50 11.05
N ASP A 2 10.92 3.75 11.02
CA ASP A 2 10.10 4.32 12.10
C ASP A 2 8.63 4.11 11.78
N TYR A 3 8.00 3.17 12.47
CA TYR A 3 6.58 2.92 12.38
C TYR A 3 5.77 4.05 13.04
N ILE A 4 4.69 4.45 12.37
CA ILE A 4 3.73 5.43 12.87
C ILE A 4 2.57 4.66 13.47
N SER A 5 2.34 4.87 14.77
CA SER A 5 1.24 4.23 15.48
C SER A 5 -0.11 4.83 15.09
N LYS A 6 -1.19 4.06 15.31
CA LYS A 6 -2.58 4.46 15.03
C LYS A 6 -2.96 5.80 15.67
N GLU A 7 -2.42 6.11 16.85
CA GLU A 7 -2.67 7.35 17.59
C GLU A 7 -1.96 8.57 16.98
N LYS A 8 -0.86 8.34 16.26
CA LYS A 8 -0.08 9.40 15.59
C LYS A 8 -0.48 9.61 14.14
N ALA A 9 -1.18 8.64 13.54
CA ALA A 9 -1.56 8.67 12.14
C ALA A 9 -2.36 9.92 11.77
N GLU A 10 -3.35 10.29 12.58
CA GLU A 10 -4.20 11.46 12.31
C GLU A 10 -3.40 12.76 12.17
N LEU A 11 -2.43 12.98 13.08
CA LEU A 11 -1.56 14.14 13.03
C LEU A 11 -0.74 14.17 11.74
N HIS A 12 -0.15 13.05 11.36
CA HIS A 12 0.64 12.96 10.12
C HIS A 12 -0.22 13.27 8.89
N LEU A 13 -1.43 12.72 8.83
CA LEU A 13 -2.38 12.93 7.73
C LEU A 13 -2.83 14.40 7.66
N LYS A 14 -3.14 15.02 8.80
CA LYS A 14 -3.50 16.46 8.89
C LYS A 14 -2.37 17.39 8.47
N LEU A 15 -1.10 16.96 8.60
CA LEU A 15 0.07 17.68 8.10
C LEU A 15 0.29 17.48 6.59
N GLY A 16 -0.65 16.85 5.88
CA GLY A 16 -0.58 16.62 4.44
C GLY A 16 0.33 15.46 4.04
N ARG A 17 0.70 14.59 4.99
CA ARG A 17 1.49 13.38 4.69
C ARG A 17 0.57 12.26 4.26
N THR A 18 1.03 11.44 3.32
CA THR A 18 0.40 10.16 2.99
C THR A 18 1.11 9.05 3.77
N LEU A 19 0.31 8.22 4.42
CA LEU A 19 0.76 7.04 5.13
C LEU A 19 0.50 5.80 4.28
N ALA A 20 1.32 4.77 4.46
CA ALA A 20 1.10 3.49 3.82
C ALA A 20 1.14 2.34 4.79
N ILE A 21 0.44 1.26 4.43
CA ILE A 21 0.48 -0.03 5.11
C ILE A 21 0.79 -1.07 4.06
N PHE A 22 1.86 -1.83 4.25
CA PHE A 22 2.12 -3.01 3.43
C PHE A 22 1.06 -4.08 3.72
N VAL A 23 0.48 -4.65 2.68
CA VAL A 23 -0.57 -5.68 2.78
C VAL A 23 0.04 -7.07 2.59
N LYS A 24 0.58 -7.34 1.41
CA LYS A 24 1.08 -8.66 1.01
C LYS A 24 1.92 -8.61 -0.25
N VAL A 25 2.67 -9.68 -0.48
CA VAL A 25 3.11 -10.08 -1.82
C VAL A 25 2.07 -11.04 -2.38
N ASP A 26 1.72 -10.91 -3.66
CA ASP A 26 0.74 -11.77 -4.33
C ASP A 26 1.06 -11.93 -5.82
N ARG A 27 0.27 -12.74 -6.54
CA ARG A 27 0.28 -12.82 -8.01
C ARG A 27 -1.02 -12.33 -8.60
N PHE A 28 -0.92 -11.55 -9.68
CA PHE A 28 -2.06 -11.10 -10.46
C PHE A 28 -1.77 -11.26 -11.96
N PHE A 29 -2.60 -12.02 -12.68
CA PHE A 29 -2.37 -12.42 -14.08
C PHE A 29 -0.90 -12.75 -14.36
N GLU A 30 -0.35 -13.71 -13.62
CA GLU A 30 1.04 -14.21 -13.73
C GLU A 30 2.14 -13.22 -13.30
N SER A 31 1.80 -11.95 -13.09
CA SER A 31 2.73 -10.95 -12.57
C SER A 31 2.81 -11.01 -11.05
N LEU A 32 4.04 -11.07 -10.51
CA LEU A 32 4.27 -10.85 -9.10
C LEU A 32 3.97 -9.40 -8.73
N THR A 33 3.27 -9.22 -7.63
CA THR A 33 2.81 -7.92 -7.17
C THR A 33 3.12 -7.75 -5.70
N PHE A 34 3.28 -6.50 -5.28
CA PHE A 34 3.29 -6.16 -3.87
C PHE A 34 2.23 -5.09 -3.62
N ASP A 35 1.36 -5.38 -2.66
CA ASP A 35 0.16 -4.60 -2.37
C ASP A 35 0.41 -3.72 -1.15
N TRP A 36 -0.01 -2.47 -1.23
CA TRP A 36 -0.08 -1.58 -0.08
C TRP A 36 -1.31 -0.71 -0.12
N ILE A 37 -1.70 -0.24 1.06
CA ILE A 37 -2.81 0.68 1.26
C ILE A 37 -2.21 2.06 1.50
N ALA A 38 -2.54 3.03 0.66
CA ALA A 38 -2.26 4.43 0.91
C ALA A 38 -3.44 5.05 1.69
N LEU A 39 -3.11 5.84 2.71
CA LEU A 39 -4.05 6.61 3.52
C LEU A 39 -3.65 8.09 3.47
N GLU A 40 -4.57 8.94 3.05
CA GLU A 40 -4.34 10.38 2.87
C GLU A 40 -5.52 11.22 3.37
N LYS A 41 -5.27 12.50 3.65
CA LYS A 41 -6.33 13.46 3.98
C LYS A 41 -7.06 13.88 2.71
N HIS A 42 -8.39 13.80 2.71
CA HIS A 42 -9.24 14.21 1.60
C HIS A 42 -10.32 15.20 2.09
N GLY A 43 -10.06 16.50 1.97
CA GLY A 43 -10.97 17.53 2.50
C GLY A 43 -11.16 17.38 4.02
N SER A 44 -12.42 17.29 4.48
CA SER A 44 -12.75 17.05 5.89
C SER A 44 -12.63 15.60 6.33
N VAL A 45 -12.47 14.65 5.40
CA VAL A 45 -12.40 13.20 5.66
C VAL A 45 -11.03 12.62 5.25
N PHE A 46 -10.90 11.29 5.25
CA PHE A 46 -9.72 10.57 4.84
C PHE A 46 -10.07 9.63 3.69
N LYS A 47 -9.06 9.32 2.87
CA LYS A 47 -9.19 8.43 1.73
C LYS A 47 -8.19 7.30 1.86
N ILE A 48 -8.67 6.09 1.64
CA ILE A 48 -7.88 4.89 1.45
C ILE A 48 -7.84 4.56 -0.03
N THR A 49 -6.69 4.12 -0.53
CA THR A 49 -6.54 3.55 -1.87
C THR A 49 -5.64 2.33 -1.81
N LEU A 50 -6.10 1.20 -2.33
CA LEU A 50 -5.22 0.08 -2.60
C LEU A 50 -4.31 0.42 -3.78
N ILE A 51 -3.02 0.22 -3.62
CA ILE A 51 -2.05 0.35 -4.69
C ILE A 51 -1.41 -1.02 -4.85
N ARG A 52 -1.64 -1.61 -6.02
CA ARG A 52 -1.02 -2.87 -6.44
C ARG A 52 0.03 -2.56 -7.47
N SER A 53 1.29 -2.72 -7.09
CA SER A 53 2.40 -2.46 -8.00
C SER A 53 3.08 -3.74 -8.41
N ILE A 54 3.55 -3.73 -9.65
CA ILE A 54 4.20 -4.85 -10.28
C ILE A 54 5.63 -4.95 -9.73
N ASN A 55 6.06 -6.17 -9.42
CA ASN A 55 7.46 -6.43 -9.14
C ASN A 55 8.27 -6.33 -10.43
N GLU A 56 9.05 -5.26 -10.59
CA GLU A 56 9.90 -5.08 -11.78
C GLU A 56 11.21 -5.88 -11.71
N GLY A 57 11.46 -6.58 -10.61
CA GLY A 57 12.57 -7.53 -10.47
C GLY A 57 13.95 -6.90 -10.29
N ASP A 58 14.03 -5.58 -10.08
CA ASP A 58 15.30 -4.86 -9.92
C ASP A 58 15.31 -3.98 -8.66
N GLU A 59 16.27 -4.24 -7.76
CA GLU A 59 16.52 -3.50 -6.52
C GLU A 59 16.88 -2.01 -6.77
N ILE A 60 17.28 -1.66 -8.00
CA ILE A 60 17.67 -0.32 -8.42
C ILE A 60 16.45 0.54 -8.79
N PHE A 61 15.24 -0.01 -8.88
CA PHE A 61 14.04 0.80 -9.09
C PHE A 61 13.79 1.73 -7.90
N ASN A 62 13.89 3.04 -8.17
CA ASN A 62 14.21 4.03 -7.15
C ASN A 62 13.00 4.71 -6.50
N ASP A 63 11.81 4.54 -7.04
CA ASP A 63 10.59 5.14 -6.51
C ASP A 63 9.43 4.17 -6.63
N VAL A 64 9.00 3.61 -5.51
CA VAL A 64 7.84 2.71 -5.45
C VAL A 64 6.57 3.40 -5.96
N LEU A 65 6.46 4.72 -5.84
CA LEU A 65 5.32 5.48 -6.39
C LEU A 65 5.40 5.62 -7.91
N SER A 66 6.57 5.42 -8.51
CA SER A 66 6.75 5.37 -9.96
C SER A 66 6.64 3.96 -10.51
N PHE A 67 6.37 2.95 -9.68
CA PHE A 67 6.15 1.60 -10.19
C PHE A 67 4.88 1.60 -11.01
N ASN A 68 4.93 0.77 -12.04
CA ASN A 68 3.78 0.45 -12.82
C ASN A 68 2.72 -0.20 -11.92
N THR A 69 1.56 0.43 -11.85
CA THR A 69 0.39 -0.12 -11.16
C THR A 69 -0.44 -0.91 -12.15
N LEU A 70 -1.19 -1.90 -11.68
CA LEU A 70 -2.07 -2.66 -12.57
C LEU A 70 -3.05 -1.77 -13.33
N ASN A 71 -3.55 -0.73 -12.69
CA ASN A 71 -4.46 0.24 -13.27
C ASN A 71 -3.84 1.07 -14.42
N GLN A 72 -2.52 1.05 -14.61
CA GLN A 72 -1.86 1.64 -15.78
C GLN A 72 -1.73 0.65 -16.95
N TYR A 73 -1.60 -0.65 -16.66
CA TYR A 73 -1.40 -1.71 -17.65
C TYR A 73 -2.73 -2.30 -18.14
N GLU A 74 -3.69 -2.37 -17.24
CA GLU A 74 -5.01 -2.93 -17.46
C GLU A 74 -6.04 -1.81 -17.34
N THR A 75 -6.34 -1.14 -18.46
CA THR A 75 -7.23 0.03 -18.47
C THR A 75 -8.69 -0.29 -18.14
N ASP A 76 -9.06 -1.58 -18.23
CA ASP A 76 -10.39 -2.09 -17.88
C ASP A 76 -10.48 -2.49 -16.39
N TYR A 77 -9.42 -2.25 -15.62
CA TYR A 77 -9.34 -2.52 -14.19
C TYR A 77 -10.18 -1.50 -13.40
N ASP A 78 -11.32 -1.94 -12.88
CA ASP A 78 -12.31 -1.08 -12.23
C ASP A 78 -12.22 -1.07 -10.69
N GLU A 79 -13.15 -0.35 -10.05
CA GLU A 79 -13.26 -0.16 -8.60
C GLU A 79 -13.39 -1.47 -7.79
N VAL A 80 -13.80 -2.60 -8.41
CA VAL A 80 -13.83 -3.93 -7.76
C VAL A 80 -12.41 -4.41 -7.45
N THR A 81 -11.46 -3.95 -8.25
CA THR A 81 -10.11 -4.47 -8.32
C THR A 81 -9.09 -3.46 -7.76
N ASN A 82 -9.39 -2.16 -7.84
CA ASN A 82 -8.75 -1.09 -7.08
C ASN A 82 -9.71 -0.51 -6.01
N PRO A 83 -9.92 -1.25 -4.92
CA PRO A 83 -10.80 -0.81 -3.85
C PRO A 83 -10.28 0.48 -3.19
N PHE A 84 -11.16 1.46 -3.09
CA PHE A 84 -10.94 2.68 -2.33
C PHE A 84 -12.08 2.89 -1.33
N PHE A 85 -11.79 3.68 -0.30
CA PHE A 85 -12.78 4.06 0.71
C PHE A 85 -12.56 5.52 1.11
N ILE A 86 -13.65 6.25 1.32
CA ILE A 86 -13.62 7.63 1.80
C ILE A 86 -14.52 7.73 3.02
N GLY A 87 -13.97 8.22 4.14
CA GLY A 87 -14.71 8.33 5.39
C GLY A 87 -13.89 8.89 6.54
N GLU A 88 -14.43 8.77 7.75
CA GLU A 88 -13.69 9.14 8.95
C GLU A 88 -12.51 8.19 9.19
N LEU A 89 -11.52 8.66 9.95
CA LEU A 89 -10.29 7.88 10.16
C LEU A 89 -10.57 6.53 10.85
N HIS A 90 -11.56 6.49 11.74
CA HIS A 90 -11.97 5.24 12.38
C HIS A 90 -12.53 4.23 11.37
N ASP A 91 -13.41 4.70 10.47
CA ASP A 91 -14.02 3.86 9.44
C ASP A 91 -12.96 3.37 8.46
N CYS A 92 -11.95 4.21 8.17
CA CYS A 92 -10.79 3.81 7.39
C CYS A 92 -10.08 2.60 8.03
N TYR A 93 -9.84 2.63 9.34
CA TYR A 93 -9.22 1.50 10.04
C TYR A 93 -10.08 0.24 10.00
N GLN A 94 -11.39 0.36 10.25
CA GLN A 94 -12.31 -0.78 10.17
C GLN A 94 -12.35 -1.39 8.77
N TRP A 95 -12.31 -0.55 7.74
CA TRP A 95 -12.28 -0.99 6.36
C TRP A 95 -11.00 -1.77 6.03
N ILE A 96 -9.83 -1.30 6.50
CA ILE A 96 -8.54 -2.00 6.35
C ILE A 96 -8.60 -3.37 7.03
N GLU A 97 -9.03 -3.40 8.29
CA GLU A 97 -9.13 -4.64 9.09
C GLU A 97 -10.06 -5.65 8.42
N THR A 98 -11.21 -5.19 7.91
CA THR A 98 -12.25 -6.05 7.30
C THR A 98 -11.83 -6.60 5.93
N ASN A 99 -11.28 -5.77 5.05
CA ASN A 99 -10.99 -6.16 3.67
C ASN A 99 -9.65 -6.89 3.50
N TYR A 100 -8.69 -6.64 4.40
CA TYR A 100 -7.33 -7.18 4.25
C TYR A 100 -6.86 -8.04 5.43
N SER A 101 -7.72 -8.27 6.43
CA SER A 101 -7.38 -9.07 7.61
C SER A 101 -6.15 -8.58 8.39
N ILE A 102 -5.80 -7.30 8.27
CA ILE A 102 -4.66 -6.68 8.96
C ILE A 102 -5.11 -6.33 10.38
N LYS A 103 -4.70 -7.14 11.37
CA LYS A 103 -5.09 -6.95 12.78
C LYS A 103 -4.28 -5.85 13.49
N GLU A 104 -3.03 -5.66 13.10
CA GLU A 104 -2.13 -4.67 13.68
C GLU A 104 -1.72 -3.67 12.59
N ILE A 105 -2.32 -2.49 12.64
CA ILE A 105 -2.05 -1.44 11.66
C ILE A 105 -0.73 -0.75 12.03
N SER A 106 0.30 -1.00 11.23
CA SER A 106 1.60 -0.34 11.33
C SER A 106 1.82 0.55 10.11
N PHE A 107 1.67 1.86 10.30
CA PHE A 107 1.86 2.82 9.21
C PHE A 107 3.33 3.13 8.98
N VAL A 108 3.66 3.40 7.73
CA VAL A 108 4.94 3.96 7.31
C VAL A 108 4.70 5.18 6.44
N ARG A 109 5.72 6.02 6.27
CA ARG A 109 5.70 7.07 5.23
C ARG A 109 5.97 6.44 3.87
N LEU A 110 5.41 6.99 2.80
CA LEU A 110 5.61 6.48 1.44
C LEU A 110 7.08 6.32 1.05
N GLU A 111 7.96 7.23 1.51
CA GLU A 111 9.41 7.17 1.29
C GLU A 111 10.07 5.85 1.77
N TYR A 112 9.42 5.15 2.70
CA TYR A 112 9.90 3.89 3.24
C TYR A 112 9.45 2.65 2.47
N LEU A 113 8.51 2.78 1.52
CA LEU A 113 8.06 1.64 0.72
C LEU A 113 9.21 0.98 -0.05
N LYS A 114 10.23 1.77 -0.47
CA LYS A 114 11.46 1.24 -1.09
C LYS A 114 12.19 0.27 -0.16
N SER A 115 12.33 0.63 1.11
CA SER A 115 13.01 -0.23 2.10
C SER A 115 12.23 -1.53 2.29
N ILE A 116 10.90 -1.45 2.42
CA ILE A 116 10.04 -2.64 2.53
C ILE A 116 10.21 -3.54 1.30
N TYR A 117 10.13 -2.97 0.09
CA TYR A 117 10.32 -3.73 -1.15
C TYR A 117 11.70 -4.40 -1.19
N THR A 118 12.76 -3.66 -0.85
CA THR A 118 14.14 -4.19 -0.83
C THR A 118 14.27 -5.35 0.17
N ASP A 119 13.65 -5.22 1.35
CA ASP A 119 13.67 -6.28 2.37
C ASP A 119 12.87 -7.52 1.91
N LEU A 120 11.76 -7.32 1.19
CA LEU A 120 10.97 -8.40 0.57
C LEU A 120 11.77 -9.14 -0.52
N VAL A 121 12.48 -8.42 -1.40
CA VAL A 121 13.34 -9.04 -2.42
C VAL A 121 14.46 -9.85 -1.76
N LYS A 122 15.17 -9.28 -0.79
CA LYS A 122 16.28 -9.95 -0.10
C LYS A 122 15.85 -11.16 0.73
N SER A 123 14.63 -11.15 1.25
CA SER A 123 14.08 -12.28 2.00
C SER A 123 13.53 -13.39 1.10
N GLY A 124 13.56 -13.23 -0.23
CA GLY A 124 12.99 -14.17 -1.18
C GLY A 124 11.46 -14.20 -1.15
N ALA A 125 10.80 -13.14 -0.69
CA ALA A 125 9.34 -13.07 -0.63
C ALA A 125 8.68 -13.21 -2.01
N PHE A 126 9.43 -12.91 -3.07
CA PHE A 126 9.01 -13.03 -4.46
C PHE A 126 9.48 -14.34 -5.13
N ASP A 127 10.32 -15.15 -4.48
CA ASP A 127 10.90 -16.38 -5.04
C ASP A 127 9.92 -17.55 -5.03
N THR A 128 8.61 -17.27 -5.08
CA THR A 128 7.54 -18.28 -5.06
C THR A 128 7.38 -18.95 -6.40
N ASP A 129 8.45 -19.53 -6.94
CA ASP A 129 8.45 -20.62 -7.92
C ASP A 129 9.58 -21.61 -7.57
N MET A 130 9.28 -22.50 -6.62
CA MET A 130 9.75 -23.89 -6.61
C MET A 130 8.56 -24.81 -6.39
#